data_AF-A0A975M265-F1
#
_entry.id   AF-A0A975M265-F1
#
_cell.length_a   1.000
_cell.length_b   1.000
_cell.length_c   1.000
_cell.angle_alpha   90.00
_cell.angle_beta   90.00
_cell.angle_gamma   90.00
#
_symmetry.space_group_name_H-M   'P 1'
#
loop_
_entity.id
_entity.type
_entity.pdbx_description
1 polymer ?
#
loop_
_entity_poly.entity_id
_entity_poly.type
_entity_poly.pdbx_seq_one_letter_code
_entity_poly.pdbx_strand_id
1 'polypeptide(L)'
;MTYRAVEILNQVDFIFAEDTRNSGVLLKHFNIKTQMISYHEFNKEEKSEEAIRMLENGKDIAVITDAGTPGISDPGYLLIQKAILHGFYVVPIPGASASLTALVGSGLSMQPHLFIGFLPRKKNEAKLLLETYSKQQATLIIYESPMRIENTLKLLESSLGNRRIAIARELTKTFETWIRTTILEALEMEHIKKGEYVIVIEGSREKISYDHLSINEHVQSFIDEGMNEKDAMKKVAQLRKITKSDVYKSFKIK
;
A
#
# COMPACT_ATOMS: atom_id res chain seq x y z
N MET A 1 1.46 -6.05 -18.96
CA MET A 1 0.29 -5.59 -19.75
C MET A 1 -0.71 -6.73 -19.85
N THR A 2 -2.02 -6.46 -19.73
CA THR A 2 -3.08 -7.48 -19.91
C THR A 2 -3.79 -7.28 -21.25
N TYR A 3 -4.41 -8.33 -21.80
CA TYR A 3 -5.20 -8.21 -23.04
C TYR A 3 -6.32 -7.18 -22.90
N ARG A 4 -7.03 -7.19 -21.76
CA ARG A 4 -8.09 -6.20 -21.46
C ARG A 4 -7.55 -4.77 -21.42
N ALA A 5 -6.36 -4.53 -20.87
CA ALA A 5 -5.78 -3.19 -20.88
C ALA A 5 -5.48 -2.72 -22.31
N VAL A 6 -4.93 -3.58 -23.17
CA VAL A 6 -4.68 -3.24 -24.59
C VAL A 6 -5.98 -2.93 -25.32
N GLU A 7 -7.03 -3.72 -25.09
CA GLU A 7 -8.35 -3.51 -25.68
C GLU A 7 -8.94 -2.15 -25.27
N ILE A 8 -9.01 -1.86 -23.97
CA ILE A 8 -9.58 -0.62 -23.45
C ILE A 8 -8.79 0.60 -23.94
N LEU A 9 -7.45 0.54 -23.91
CA LEU A 9 -6.63 1.64 -24.39
C LEU A 9 -6.82 1.92 -25.89
N ASN A 10 -7.27 0.95 -26.70
CA ASN A 10 -7.63 1.17 -28.11
C ASN A 10 -9.07 1.67 -28.31
N GLN A 11 -9.95 1.54 -27.32
CA GLN A 11 -11.38 1.86 -27.43
C GLN A 11 -11.73 3.24 -26.87
N VAL A 12 -11.04 3.70 -25.83
CA VAL A 12 -11.29 5.03 -25.23
C VAL A 12 -10.91 6.17 -26.19
N ASP A 13 -11.55 7.32 -26.06
CA ASP A 13 -11.24 8.51 -26.87
C ASP A 13 -9.89 9.13 -26.48
N PHE A 14 -9.57 9.15 -25.18
CA PHE A 14 -8.35 9.78 -24.66
C PHE A 14 -7.68 8.97 -23.55
N ILE A 15 -6.35 9.04 -23.48
CA ILE A 15 -5.54 8.45 -22.42
C ILE A 15 -4.85 9.56 -21.62
N PHE A 16 -5.20 9.72 -20.36
CA PHE A 16 -4.50 10.59 -19.42
C PHE A 16 -3.28 9.84 -18.86
N ALA A 17 -2.08 10.30 -19.22
CA ALA A 17 -0.82 9.63 -18.91
C ALA A 17 0.12 10.53 -18.11
N GLU A 18 0.79 9.98 -17.10
CA GLU A 18 1.77 10.69 -16.27
C GLU A 18 2.91 11.32 -17.08
N ASP A 19 3.68 10.50 -17.81
CA ASP A 19 4.61 10.96 -18.84
C ASP A 19 4.25 10.35 -20.21
N THR A 20 3.79 11.20 -21.11
CA THR A 20 3.42 10.81 -22.48
C THR A 20 4.60 10.28 -23.30
N ARG A 21 5.84 10.65 -22.98
CA ARG A 21 7.03 10.15 -23.67
C ARG A 21 7.33 8.72 -23.26
N ASN A 22 7.22 8.42 -21.97
CA ASN A 22 7.40 7.07 -21.45
C ASN A 22 6.26 6.14 -21.91
N SER A 23 5.02 6.57 -21.69
CA SER A 23 3.82 5.83 -22.11
C SER A 23 3.76 5.65 -23.63
N GLY A 24 4.28 6.59 -24.42
CA GLY A 24 4.34 6.49 -25.88
C GLY A 24 5.13 5.28 -26.38
N VAL A 25 6.19 4.87 -25.66
CA VAL A 25 6.95 3.65 -25.99
C VAL A 25 6.08 2.41 -25.80
N LEU A 26 5.34 2.35 -24.69
CA LEU A 26 4.44 1.25 -24.37
C LEU A 26 3.28 1.15 -25.37
N LEU A 27 2.62 2.26 -25.67
CA LEU A 27 1.51 2.32 -26.62
C LEU A 27 1.98 1.93 -28.03
N LYS A 28 3.15 2.40 -28.46
CA LYS A 28 3.75 2.00 -29.75
C LYS A 28 4.02 0.49 -29.82
N HIS A 29 4.52 -0.12 -28.75
CA HIS A 29 4.76 -1.56 -28.70
C HIS A 29 3.49 -2.38 -28.92
N PHE A 30 2.35 -1.91 -28.39
CA PHE A 30 1.04 -2.55 -28.55
C PHE A 30 0.20 -1.99 -29.71
N ASN A 31 0.78 -1.14 -30.56
CA ASN A 31 0.09 -0.48 -31.68
C ASN A 31 -1.19 0.29 -31.29
N ILE A 32 -1.19 0.88 -30.09
CA ILE A 32 -2.27 1.75 -29.60
C ILE A 32 -2.07 3.15 -30.18
N LYS A 33 -3.11 3.68 -30.84
CA LYS A 33 -3.07 4.99 -31.54
C LYS A 33 -3.85 6.09 -30.83
N THR A 34 -4.53 5.75 -29.74
CA THR A 34 -5.36 6.67 -28.97
C THR A 34 -4.54 7.86 -28.47
N GLN A 35 -5.14 9.05 -28.55
CA GLN A 35 -4.47 10.28 -28.20
C GLN A 35 -4.18 10.32 -26.69
N MET A 36 -2.94 10.66 -26.33
CA MET A 36 -2.54 10.89 -24.94
C MET A 36 -2.67 12.36 -24.54
N ILE A 37 -3.02 12.59 -23.29
CA ILE A 37 -3.04 13.88 -22.60
C ILE A 37 -2.14 13.77 -21.36
N SER A 38 -1.22 14.70 -21.17
CA SER A 38 -0.32 14.71 -20.02
C SER A 38 -1.08 14.99 -18.72
N TYR A 39 -0.96 14.10 -17.74
CA TYR A 39 -1.66 14.15 -16.45
C TYR A 39 -0.71 13.79 -15.30
N HIS A 40 -0.14 14.81 -14.66
CA HIS A 40 0.84 14.65 -13.60
C HIS A 40 0.55 15.56 -12.41
N GLU A 41 1.28 15.38 -11.31
CA GLU A 41 1.01 16.03 -10.03
C GLU A 41 0.84 17.56 -10.11
N PHE A 42 1.62 18.24 -10.97
CA PHE A 42 1.56 19.70 -11.14
C PHE A 42 0.36 20.24 -11.94
N ASN A 43 -0.30 19.42 -12.76
CA ASN A 43 -1.42 19.86 -13.61
C ASN A 43 -2.72 19.10 -13.31
N LYS A 44 -2.71 18.21 -12.30
CA LYS A 44 -3.80 17.30 -11.99
C LYS A 44 -5.13 18.01 -11.75
N GLU A 45 -5.14 19.21 -11.18
CA GLU A 45 -6.38 19.96 -10.93
C GLU A 45 -7.05 20.35 -12.25
N GLU A 46 -6.33 21.11 -13.08
CA GLU A 46 -6.80 21.58 -14.39
C GLU A 46 -7.22 20.40 -15.28
N LYS A 47 -6.37 19.37 -15.35
CA LYS A 47 -6.61 18.22 -16.22
C LYS A 47 -7.71 17.30 -15.72
N SER A 48 -7.96 17.25 -14.41
CA SER A 48 -9.12 16.53 -13.90
C SER A 48 -10.41 17.25 -14.30
N GLU A 49 -10.45 18.59 -14.25
CA GLU A 49 -11.63 19.35 -14.72
C GLU A 49 -11.86 19.19 -16.23
N GLU A 50 -10.78 19.18 -17.02
CA GLU A 50 -10.86 18.87 -18.46
C GLU A 50 -11.41 17.48 -18.72
N ALA A 51 -10.94 16.47 -17.98
CA ALA A 51 -11.43 15.11 -18.08
C ALA A 51 -12.93 15.00 -17.73
N ILE A 52 -13.40 15.68 -16.68
CA ILE A 52 -14.84 15.72 -16.35
C ILE A 52 -15.65 16.30 -17.50
N ARG A 53 -15.23 17.43 -18.09
CA ARG A 53 -15.91 17.99 -19.26
C ARG A 53 -15.92 17.03 -20.46
N MET A 54 -14.87 16.24 -20.66
CA MET A 54 -14.86 15.21 -21.71
C MET A 54 -15.90 14.13 -21.44
N LEU A 55 -15.95 13.62 -20.20
CA LEU A 55 -16.95 12.63 -19.77
C LEU A 55 -18.39 13.15 -19.93
N GLU A 56 -18.65 14.42 -19.56
CA GLU A 56 -19.95 15.08 -19.75
C GLU A 56 -20.37 15.18 -21.22
N ASN A 57 -19.40 15.28 -22.13
CA ASN A 57 -19.61 15.26 -23.57
C ASN A 57 -19.71 13.83 -24.15
N GLY A 58 -19.86 12.82 -23.30
CA GLY A 58 -20.04 11.42 -23.71
C GLY A 58 -18.76 10.75 -24.22
N LYS A 59 -17.59 11.23 -23.81
CA LYS A 59 -16.29 10.63 -24.14
C LYS A 59 -15.88 9.59 -23.12
N ASP A 60 -15.21 8.54 -23.59
CA ASP A 60 -14.55 7.56 -22.72
C ASP A 60 -13.08 7.93 -22.55
N ILE A 61 -12.57 7.81 -21.32
CA ILE A 61 -11.17 8.11 -21.01
C ILE A 61 -10.51 6.96 -20.23
N ALA A 62 -9.21 6.79 -20.42
CA ALA A 62 -8.38 5.94 -19.57
C ALA A 62 -7.35 6.79 -18.81
N VAL A 63 -6.93 6.31 -17.64
CA VAL A 63 -5.83 6.88 -16.86
C VAL A 63 -4.73 5.84 -16.74
N ILE A 64 -3.48 6.22 -17.05
CA ILE A 64 -2.29 5.40 -16.90
C ILE A 64 -1.18 6.20 -16.21
N THR A 65 -0.28 5.48 -15.53
CA THR A 65 0.91 6.04 -14.90
C THR A 65 2.15 5.40 -15.49
N ASP A 66 3.33 5.89 -15.13
CA ASP A 66 4.57 5.40 -15.74
C ASP A 66 4.83 3.91 -15.48
N ALA A 67 4.32 3.39 -14.36
CA ALA A 67 4.32 1.97 -14.07
C ALA A 67 3.19 1.58 -13.10
N GLY A 68 2.78 0.32 -13.17
CA GLY A 68 1.94 -0.30 -12.15
C GLY A 68 0.45 0.10 -12.20
N THR A 69 -0.08 0.50 -11.04
CA THR A 69 -1.52 0.74 -10.83
C THR A 69 -1.76 2.23 -10.53
N PRO A 70 -2.47 2.97 -11.38
CA PRO A 70 -2.72 4.39 -11.20
C PRO A 70 -3.43 4.76 -9.88
N GLY A 71 -3.15 5.95 -9.37
CA GLY A 71 -3.86 6.55 -8.22
C GLY A 71 -3.45 6.05 -6.83
N ILE A 72 -2.41 5.22 -6.71
CA ILE A 72 -1.90 4.74 -5.41
C ILE A 72 -0.69 5.56 -4.94
N SER A 73 0.41 5.54 -5.69
CA SER A 73 1.62 6.35 -5.42
C SER A 73 1.87 7.39 -6.50
N ASP A 74 1.04 7.38 -7.53
CA ASP A 74 1.15 8.15 -8.76
C ASP A 74 -0.16 8.94 -8.99
N PRO A 75 -0.20 9.89 -9.93
CA PRO A 75 -1.40 10.63 -10.27
C PRO A 75 -2.59 9.72 -10.62
N GLY A 76 -3.81 10.20 -10.34
CA GLY A 76 -5.05 9.56 -10.78
C GLY A 76 -6.16 9.63 -9.74
N TYR A 77 -5.79 9.63 -8.46
CA TYR A 77 -6.76 9.62 -7.35
C TYR A 77 -7.75 10.78 -7.41
N LEU A 78 -7.26 11.99 -7.70
CA LEU A 78 -8.11 13.19 -7.81
C LEU A 78 -9.15 13.04 -8.92
N LEU A 79 -8.75 12.59 -10.11
CA LEU A 79 -9.67 12.37 -11.22
C LEU A 79 -10.68 11.27 -10.90
N ILE A 80 -10.24 10.17 -10.28
CA ILE A 80 -11.13 9.09 -9.83
C ILE A 80 -12.21 9.64 -8.88
N GLN A 81 -11.82 10.45 -7.88
CA GLN A 81 -12.77 11.08 -6.98
C GLN A 81 -13.74 12.01 -7.70
N LYS A 82 -13.25 12.90 -8.57
CA LYS A 82 -14.10 13.83 -9.30
C LYS A 82 -15.09 13.08 -10.22
N ALA A 83 -14.65 12.02 -10.89
CA ALA A 83 -15.50 11.21 -11.75
C ALA A 83 -16.65 10.56 -10.97
N ILE A 84 -16.34 9.94 -9.82
CA ILE A 84 -17.35 9.34 -8.93
C ILE A 84 -18.33 10.41 -8.42
N LEU A 85 -17.83 11.58 -8.02
CA LEU A 85 -18.65 12.68 -7.52
C LEU A 85 -19.65 13.19 -8.57
N HIS A 86 -19.25 13.21 -9.85
CA HIS A 86 -20.12 13.61 -10.97
C HIS A 86 -20.99 12.46 -11.51
N GLY A 87 -21.00 11.30 -10.83
CA GLY A 87 -21.86 10.17 -11.19
C GLY A 87 -21.36 9.32 -12.35
N PHE A 88 -20.10 9.46 -12.75
CA PHE A 88 -19.49 8.62 -13.78
C PHE A 88 -19.01 7.28 -13.22
N TYR A 89 -19.08 6.24 -14.05
CA TYR A 89 -18.52 4.93 -13.72
C TYR A 89 -16.99 4.96 -13.78
N VAL A 90 -16.36 4.43 -12.74
CA VAL A 90 -14.91 4.18 -12.72
C VAL A 90 -14.68 2.67 -12.76
N VAL A 91 -14.03 2.20 -13.82
CA VAL A 91 -13.79 0.76 -14.05
C VAL A 91 -12.30 0.45 -13.87
N PRO A 92 -11.87 -0.10 -12.72
CA PRO A 92 -10.48 -0.49 -12.52
C PRO A 92 -10.13 -1.73 -13.35
N ILE A 93 -9.03 -1.67 -14.09
CA ILE A 93 -8.49 -2.81 -14.84
C ILE A 93 -7.42 -3.48 -13.99
N PRO A 94 -7.54 -4.78 -13.68
CA PRO A 94 -6.51 -5.48 -12.91
C PRO A 94 -5.19 -5.49 -13.69
N GLY A 95 -4.09 -5.24 -12.98
CA GLY A 95 -2.79 -5.01 -13.59
C GLY A 95 -1.63 -5.26 -12.63
N ALA A 96 -0.44 -4.83 -13.06
CA ALA A 96 0.78 -5.03 -12.29
C ALA A 96 0.79 -4.16 -11.02
N SER A 97 1.22 -4.77 -9.92
CA SER A 97 1.45 -4.10 -8.64
C SER A 97 2.78 -4.59 -8.07
N ALA A 98 3.74 -3.67 -7.90
CA ALA A 98 5.05 -4.01 -7.35
C ALA A 98 4.94 -4.46 -5.89
N SER A 99 4.04 -3.85 -5.10
CA SER A 99 3.80 -4.23 -3.70
C SER A 99 3.26 -5.65 -3.56
N LEU A 100 2.26 -6.03 -4.36
CA LEU A 100 1.70 -7.39 -4.33
C LEU A 100 2.68 -8.42 -4.90
N THR A 101 3.38 -8.09 -5.99
CA THR A 101 4.44 -8.95 -6.55
C THR A 101 5.53 -9.21 -5.50
N ALA A 102 5.98 -8.15 -4.81
CA ALA A 102 6.96 -8.25 -3.74
C ALA A 102 6.46 -9.12 -2.57
N LEU A 103 5.20 -8.91 -2.14
CA LEU A 103 4.59 -9.67 -1.06
C LEU A 103 4.54 -11.16 -1.38
N VAL A 104 4.07 -11.53 -2.58
CA VAL A 104 3.97 -12.94 -3.01
C VAL A 104 5.36 -13.60 -3.05
N GLY A 105 6.36 -12.89 -3.58
CA GLY A 105 7.73 -13.41 -3.63
C GLY A 105 8.49 -13.36 -2.30
N SER A 106 7.97 -12.67 -1.27
CA SER A 106 8.71 -12.43 -0.02
C SER A 106 8.94 -13.68 0.82
N GLY A 107 8.01 -14.65 0.79
CA GLY A 107 7.98 -15.76 1.74
C GLY A 107 7.51 -15.39 3.15
N LEU A 108 7.01 -14.17 3.35
CA LEU A 108 6.39 -13.71 4.61
C LEU A 108 4.86 -13.92 4.58
N SER A 109 4.22 -13.76 5.74
CA SER A 109 2.75 -13.87 5.82
C SER A 109 2.10 -12.84 4.89
N MET A 110 1.20 -13.30 4.02
CA MET A 110 0.55 -12.43 3.04
C MET A 110 -0.72 -11.77 3.57
N GLN A 111 -1.30 -12.32 4.65
CA GLN A 111 -2.56 -11.86 5.21
C GLN A 111 -2.53 -11.90 6.75
N PRO A 112 -2.90 -10.79 7.43
CA PRO A 112 -3.09 -9.45 6.87
C PRO A 112 -1.76 -8.82 6.41
N HIS A 113 -1.83 -7.88 5.47
CA HIS A 113 -0.70 -7.02 5.08
C HIS A 113 -1.14 -5.56 5.00
N LEU A 114 -0.18 -4.64 5.11
CA LEU A 114 -0.37 -3.21 4.95
C LEU A 114 0.64 -2.65 3.97
N PHE A 115 0.16 -1.93 2.97
CA PHE A 115 0.99 -1.15 2.08
C PHE A 115 1.09 0.28 2.61
N ILE A 116 2.31 0.71 2.94
CA ILE A 116 2.62 2.05 3.47
C ILE A 116 3.03 3.01 2.35
N GLY A 117 3.60 2.49 1.25
CA GLY A 117 4.16 3.31 0.17
C GLY A 117 5.55 3.82 0.52
N PHE A 118 5.86 5.07 0.15
CA PHE A 118 7.15 5.69 0.44
C PHE A 118 7.17 6.32 1.83
N LEU A 119 8.24 6.10 2.58
CA LEU A 119 8.45 6.78 3.85
C LEU A 119 8.74 8.28 3.64
N PRO A 120 8.30 9.17 4.56
CA PRO A 120 8.63 10.59 4.55
C PRO A 120 10.12 10.85 4.35
N ARG A 121 10.46 11.92 3.61
CA ARG A 121 11.87 12.26 3.35
C ARG A 121 12.61 12.72 4.61
N LYS A 122 11.91 13.39 5.54
CA LYS A 122 12.49 13.84 6.79
C LYS A 122 12.58 12.69 7.77
N LYS A 123 13.78 12.46 8.30
CA LYS A 123 14.11 11.33 9.19
C LYS A 123 13.15 11.21 10.38
N ASN A 124 12.84 12.32 11.05
CA ASN A 124 11.99 12.30 12.24
C ASN A 124 10.52 11.95 11.91
N GLU A 125 9.99 12.46 10.79
CA GLU A 125 8.63 12.12 10.33
C GLU A 125 8.54 10.65 9.94
N ALA A 126 9.55 10.12 9.25
CA ALA A 126 9.61 8.69 8.92
C ALA A 126 9.72 7.80 10.16
N LYS A 127 10.54 8.20 11.13
CA LYS A 127 10.68 7.46 12.40
C LYS A 127 9.35 7.42 13.16
N LEU A 128 8.69 8.57 13.33
CA LEU A 128 7.41 8.65 14.03
C LEU A 128 6.33 7.81 13.33
N LEU A 129 6.28 7.85 12.00
CA LEU A 129 5.39 6.99 11.22
C LEU A 129 5.67 5.50 11.47
N LEU A 130 6.94 5.07 11.40
CA LEU A 130 7.32 3.67 11.63
C LEU A 130 7.00 3.20 13.05
N GLU A 131 7.18 4.06 14.06
CA GLU A 131 6.85 3.75 15.45
C GLU A 131 5.35 3.42 15.62
N THR A 132 4.45 3.99 14.81
CA THR A 132 3.02 3.60 14.80
C THR A 132 2.77 2.15 14.38
N TYR A 133 3.71 1.53 13.64
CA TYR A 133 3.65 0.15 13.17
C TYR A 133 4.50 -0.83 14.01
N SER A 134 5.12 -0.37 15.10
CA SER A 134 6.00 -1.18 15.97
C SER A 134 5.31 -2.42 16.55
N LYS A 135 4.00 -2.35 16.82
CA LYS A 135 3.18 -3.48 17.31
C LYS A 135 2.30 -4.13 16.26
N GLN A 136 2.37 -3.67 15.01
CA GLN A 136 1.53 -4.19 13.94
C GLN A 136 1.94 -5.61 13.55
N GLN A 137 1.01 -6.56 13.65
CA GLN A 137 1.21 -7.98 13.31
C GLN A 137 1.03 -8.27 11.81
N ALA A 138 0.39 -7.39 11.06
CA ALA A 138 0.34 -7.45 9.61
C ALA A 138 1.73 -7.24 9.00
N THR A 139 2.00 -7.94 7.89
CA THR A 139 3.21 -7.71 7.08
C THR A 139 3.17 -6.30 6.48
N LEU A 140 4.27 -5.56 6.57
CA LEU A 140 4.35 -4.19 6.07
C LEU A 140 5.06 -4.20 4.71
N ILE A 141 4.66 -3.31 3.81
CA ILE A 141 5.29 -3.15 2.50
C ILE A 141 5.59 -1.67 2.28
N ILE A 142 6.85 -1.34 2.01
CA ILE A 142 7.30 0.00 1.64
C ILE A 142 8.01 -0.01 0.29
N TYR A 143 7.89 1.10 -0.43
CA TYR A 143 8.74 1.40 -1.58
C TYR A 143 9.92 2.24 -1.14
N GLU A 144 11.08 2.05 -1.77
CA GLU A 144 12.26 2.83 -1.45
C GLU A 144 13.16 3.13 -2.65
N SER A 145 13.76 4.32 -2.60
CA SER A 145 14.81 4.72 -3.53
C SER A 145 16.12 4.00 -3.21
N PRO A 146 16.90 3.61 -4.23
CA PRO A 146 18.21 2.99 -4.03
C PRO A 146 19.18 3.88 -3.24
N MET A 147 19.00 5.20 -3.28
CA MET A 147 19.83 6.15 -2.52
C MET A 147 19.55 6.12 -1.02
N ARG A 148 18.34 5.69 -0.63
CA ARG A 148 17.85 5.76 0.75
C ARG A 148 17.86 4.43 1.47
N ILE A 149 18.01 3.30 0.76
CA ILE A 149 17.87 1.94 1.29
C ILE A 149 18.58 1.71 2.64
N GLU A 150 19.86 2.07 2.76
CA GLU A 150 20.63 1.89 4.00
C GLU A 150 20.11 2.76 5.16
N ASN A 151 19.76 4.01 4.88
CA ASN A 151 19.19 4.90 5.89
C ASN A 151 17.81 4.41 6.34
N THR A 152 17.04 3.85 5.42
CA THR A 152 15.74 3.26 5.70
C THR A 152 15.88 1.98 6.52
N LEU A 153 16.84 1.10 6.22
CA LEU A 153 17.12 -0.07 7.06
C LEU A 153 17.49 0.32 8.50
N LYS A 154 18.30 1.37 8.69
CA LYS A 154 18.62 1.89 10.03
C LYS A 154 17.38 2.41 10.77
N LEU A 155 16.48 3.08 10.05
CA LEU A 155 15.22 3.54 10.62
C LEU A 155 14.32 2.37 11.01
N LEU A 156 14.18 1.38 10.13
CA LEU A 156 13.40 0.17 10.38
C LEU A 156 13.91 -0.57 11.61
N GLU A 157 15.23 -0.76 11.75
CA GLU A 157 15.84 -1.39 12.92
C GLU A 157 15.47 -0.63 14.19
N SER A 158 15.72 0.69 14.20
CA SER A 158 15.49 1.52 15.39
C SER A 158 14.02 1.66 15.81
N SER A 159 13.09 1.49 14.87
CA SER A 159 11.64 1.67 15.10
C SER A 159 10.87 0.36 15.26
N LEU A 160 11.30 -0.71 14.59
CA LEU A 160 10.58 -1.98 14.51
C LEU A 160 11.35 -3.16 15.10
N GLY A 161 12.62 -2.98 15.46
CA GLY A 161 13.54 -4.01 15.90
C GLY A 161 14.05 -4.90 14.76
N ASN A 162 14.74 -5.99 15.11
CA ASN A 162 15.29 -6.93 14.14
C ASN A 162 14.24 -7.92 13.61
N ARG A 163 13.44 -7.49 12.62
CA ARG A 163 12.43 -8.32 11.96
C ARG A 163 12.99 -9.04 10.73
N ARG A 164 12.33 -10.13 10.30
CA ARG A 164 12.59 -10.70 8.97
C ARG A 164 12.09 -9.74 7.90
N ILE A 165 12.84 -9.63 6.81
CA ILE A 165 12.50 -8.82 5.65
C ILE A 165 12.79 -9.56 4.34
N ALA A 166 12.07 -9.17 3.30
CA ALA A 166 12.45 -9.42 1.92
C ALA A 166 12.67 -8.09 1.20
N ILE A 167 13.83 -7.92 0.59
CA ILE A 167 14.18 -6.77 -0.24
C ILE A 167 14.16 -7.25 -1.69
N ALA A 168 13.22 -6.74 -2.47
CA ALA A 168 13.11 -6.99 -3.90
C ALA A 168 13.62 -5.77 -4.65
N ARG A 169 14.52 -5.97 -5.61
CA ARG A 169 15.08 -4.91 -6.45
C ARG A 169 14.79 -5.21 -7.91
N GLU A 170 14.45 -4.19 -8.68
CA GLU A 170 14.29 -4.29 -10.15
C GLU A 170 13.32 -5.41 -10.56
N LEU A 171 12.21 -5.55 -9.84
CA LEU A 171 11.17 -6.55 -10.12
C LEU A 171 10.78 -6.56 -11.60
N THR A 172 10.70 -7.75 -12.17
CA THR A 172 10.39 -8.09 -13.57
C THR A 172 11.43 -7.66 -14.62
N LYS A 173 12.58 -7.12 -14.20
CA LYS A 173 13.65 -6.64 -15.10
C LYS A 173 14.85 -7.61 -15.11
N THR A 174 15.78 -7.40 -16.04
CA THR A 174 16.98 -8.25 -16.23
C THR A 174 17.82 -8.43 -14.96
N PHE A 175 17.90 -7.40 -14.12
CA PHE A 175 18.70 -7.41 -12.89
C PHE A 175 17.85 -7.56 -11.63
N GLU A 176 16.71 -8.26 -11.74
CA GLU A 176 15.87 -8.60 -10.59
C GLU A 176 16.69 -9.34 -9.53
N THR A 177 16.64 -8.85 -8.29
CA THR A 177 17.33 -9.50 -7.16
C THR A 177 16.44 -9.56 -5.93
N TRP A 178 16.54 -10.65 -5.18
CA TRP A 178 15.84 -10.86 -3.93
C TRP A 178 16.81 -11.15 -2.80
N ILE A 179 16.67 -10.43 -1.70
CA ILE A 179 17.37 -10.70 -0.44
C ILE A 179 16.31 -11.02 0.60
N ARG A 180 16.40 -12.18 1.24
CA ARG A 180 15.48 -12.60 2.33
C ARG A 180 16.32 -12.89 3.56
N THR A 181 16.17 -12.06 4.58
CA THR A 181 17.12 -12.00 5.72
C THR A 181 16.46 -11.28 6.90
N THR A 182 17.22 -10.88 7.90
CA THR A 182 16.77 -10.00 8.98
C THR A 182 17.25 -8.56 8.75
N ILE A 183 16.61 -7.58 9.40
CA ILE A 183 17.01 -6.17 9.26
C ILE A 183 18.49 -5.96 9.64
N LEU A 184 18.96 -6.59 10.72
CA LEU A 184 20.36 -6.50 11.15
C LEU A 184 21.32 -7.07 10.11
N GLU A 185 21.04 -8.26 9.57
CA GLU A 185 21.89 -8.84 8.53
C GLU A 185 21.87 -7.99 7.25
N ALA A 186 20.73 -7.40 6.88
CA ALA A 186 20.64 -6.50 5.74
C ALA A 186 21.44 -5.21 5.92
N LEU A 187 21.65 -4.73 7.16
CA LEU A 187 22.50 -3.56 7.43
C LEU A 187 23.98 -3.80 7.16
N GLU A 188 24.41 -5.06 7.23
CA GLU A 188 25.79 -5.50 6.95
C GLU A 188 26.03 -5.78 5.45
N MET A 189 24.98 -5.80 4.63
CA MET A 189 25.06 -6.06 3.19
C MET A 189 25.26 -4.77 2.40
N GLU A 190 26.01 -4.86 1.30
CA GLU A 190 26.07 -3.79 0.31
C GLU A 190 24.81 -3.78 -0.55
N HIS A 191 24.19 -2.61 -0.70
CA HIS A 191 23.00 -2.44 -1.52
C HIS A 191 23.31 -1.64 -2.78
N ILE A 192 22.95 -2.21 -3.94
CA ILE A 192 23.15 -1.56 -5.23
C ILE A 192 22.36 -0.24 -5.26
N LYS A 193 23.08 0.88 -5.46
CA LYS A 193 22.51 2.24 -5.52
C LYS A 193 21.86 2.55 -6.88
N LYS A 194 21.15 1.58 -7.47
CA LYS A 194 20.45 1.74 -8.75
C LYS A 194 19.18 0.90 -8.79
N GLY A 195 18.20 1.36 -9.57
CA GLY A 195 16.93 0.68 -9.78
C GLY A 195 15.90 1.06 -8.74
N GLU A 196 14.91 0.21 -8.55
CA GLU A 196 13.80 0.44 -7.61
C GLU A 196 13.73 -0.69 -6.59
N TYR A 197 13.38 -0.35 -5.35
CA TYR A 197 13.27 -1.31 -4.25
C TYR A 197 11.86 -1.38 -3.69
N VAL A 198 11.44 -2.61 -3.37
CA VAL A 198 10.30 -2.89 -2.50
C VAL A 198 10.80 -3.68 -1.30
N ILE A 199 10.47 -3.23 -0.09
CA ILE A 199 10.85 -3.90 1.15
C ILE A 199 9.58 -4.42 1.81
N VAL A 200 9.53 -5.74 1.98
CA VAL A 200 8.46 -6.45 2.69
C VAL A 200 8.99 -6.82 4.07
N ILE A 201 8.27 -6.44 5.12
CA ILE A 201 8.74 -6.51 6.50
C ILE A 201 7.77 -7.36 7.30
N GLU A 202 8.29 -8.33 8.04
CA GLU A 202 7.50 -9.19 8.90
C GLU A 202 6.73 -8.34 9.93
N GLY A 203 5.49 -8.75 10.22
CA GLY A 203 4.73 -8.19 11.33
C GLY A 203 5.40 -8.45 12.68
N SER A 204 5.02 -7.68 13.69
CA SER A 204 5.46 -7.89 15.07
C SER A 204 5.02 -9.27 15.56
N ARG A 205 5.94 -9.96 16.23
CA ARG A 205 5.65 -11.21 16.95
C ARG A 205 5.22 -10.96 18.39
N GLU A 206 5.26 -9.71 18.86
CA GLU A 206 4.73 -9.37 20.16
C GLU A 206 3.24 -9.68 20.19
N LYS A 207 2.85 -10.54 21.14
CA LYS A 207 1.44 -10.68 21.47
C LYS A 207 0.98 -9.33 21.98
N ILE A 208 -0.10 -8.79 21.41
CA ILE A 208 -0.78 -7.64 21.99
C ILE A 208 -1.22 -8.07 23.40
N SER A 209 -0.47 -7.62 24.41
CA SER A 209 -0.82 -7.83 25.80
C SER A 209 -1.81 -6.74 26.20
N TYR A 210 -2.95 -7.18 26.72
CA TYR A 210 -3.96 -6.31 27.32
C TYR A 210 -3.78 -6.23 28.83
N ASP A 211 -2.63 -6.63 29.37
CA ASP A 211 -2.40 -6.71 30.81
C ASP A 211 -2.41 -5.34 31.48
N HIS A 212 -2.20 -4.28 30.71
CA HIS A 212 -2.33 -2.89 31.14
C HIS A 212 -3.80 -2.44 31.33
N LEU A 213 -4.77 -3.17 30.79
CA LEU A 213 -6.19 -2.96 31.03
C LEU A 213 -6.72 -4.05 31.95
N SER A 214 -7.52 -3.68 32.93
CA SER A 214 -8.40 -4.65 33.58
C SER A 214 -9.34 -5.27 32.54
N ILE A 215 -9.88 -6.46 32.84
CA ILE A 215 -10.87 -7.10 31.97
C ILE A 215 -12.07 -6.15 31.74
N ASN A 216 -12.44 -5.37 32.75
CA ASN A 216 -13.59 -4.47 32.69
C ASN A 216 -13.34 -3.26 31.80
N GLU A 217 -12.18 -2.61 31.93
CA GLU A 217 -11.79 -1.49 31.06
C GLU A 217 -11.70 -1.95 29.60
N HIS A 218 -11.18 -3.16 29.35
CA HIS A 218 -11.06 -3.69 28.00
C HIS A 218 -12.41 -4.09 27.39
N VAL A 219 -13.39 -4.55 28.18
CA VAL A 219 -14.76 -4.76 27.68
C VAL A 219 -15.43 -3.41 27.41
N GLN A 220 -15.26 -2.44 28.32
CA GLN A 220 -15.86 -1.12 28.19
C GLN A 220 -15.35 -0.37 26.94
N SER A 221 -14.06 -0.46 26.62
CA SER A 221 -13.51 0.20 25.44
C SER A 221 -14.19 -0.24 24.14
N PHE A 222 -14.53 -1.53 23.99
CA PHE A 222 -15.27 -2.00 22.82
C PHE A 222 -16.73 -1.56 22.81
N ILE A 223 -17.35 -1.41 23.99
CA ILE A 223 -18.71 -0.89 24.10
C ILE A 223 -18.75 0.59 23.70
N ASP A 224 -17.75 1.37 24.12
CA ASP A 224 -17.61 2.78 23.75
C ASP A 224 -17.36 2.96 22.24
N GLU A 225 -16.72 1.97 21.60
CA GLU A 225 -16.58 1.86 20.14
C GLU A 225 -17.87 1.40 19.41
N GLY A 226 -18.99 1.24 20.14
CA GLY A 226 -20.30 0.90 19.59
C GLY A 226 -20.59 -0.61 19.49
N MET A 227 -19.75 -1.48 20.06
CA MET A 227 -20.01 -2.92 20.12
C MET A 227 -21.02 -3.24 21.20
N ASN A 228 -21.94 -4.18 20.94
CA ASN A 228 -22.81 -4.66 22.01
C ASN A 228 -21.99 -5.44 23.07
N GLU A 229 -22.49 -5.42 24.31
CA GLU A 229 -21.79 -5.99 25.46
C GLU A 229 -21.44 -7.49 25.30
N LYS A 230 -22.34 -8.26 24.67
CA LYS A 230 -22.17 -9.71 24.48
C LYS A 230 -21.01 -10.02 23.52
N ASP A 231 -20.86 -9.22 22.49
CA ASP A 231 -19.80 -9.33 21.48
C ASP A 231 -18.49 -8.74 21.99
N ALA A 232 -18.53 -7.63 22.75
CA ALA A 232 -17.38 -7.07 23.43
C ALA A 232 -16.74 -8.10 24.39
N MET A 233 -17.53 -8.75 25.25
CA MET A 233 -17.03 -9.81 26.15
C MET A 233 -16.45 -11.00 25.38
N LYS A 234 -17.07 -11.41 24.27
CA LYS A 234 -16.58 -12.51 23.42
C LYS A 234 -15.24 -12.14 22.78
N LYS A 235 -15.12 -10.91 22.28
CA LYS A 235 -13.91 -10.37 21.66
C LYS A 235 -12.78 -10.27 22.67
N VAL A 236 -13.03 -9.76 23.88
CA VAL A 236 -12.04 -9.71 24.97
C VAL A 236 -11.58 -11.12 25.37
N ALA A 237 -12.50 -12.08 25.50
CA ALA A 237 -12.14 -13.47 25.81
C ALA A 237 -11.20 -14.07 24.75
N GLN A 238 -11.50 -13.85 23.47
CA GLN A 238 -10.67 -14.30 22.35
C GLN A 238 -9.29 -13.62 22.33
N LEU A 239 -9.28 -12.29 22.50
CA LEU A 239 -8.06 -11.47 22.46
C LEU A 239 -7.12 -11.77 23.64
N ARG A 240 -7.67 -11.99 24.83
CA ARG A 240 -6.91 -12.32 26.05
C ARG A 240 -6.68 -13.81 26.25
N LYS A 241 -7.24 -14.67 25.39
CA LYS A 241 -7.18 -16.15 25.47
C LYS A 241 -7.68 -16.70 26.82
N ILE A 242 -8.75 -16.11 27.35
CA ILE A 242 -9.45 -16.56 28.56
C ILE A 242 -10.87 -16.99 28.22
N THR A 243 -11.59 -17.66 29.13
CA THR A 243 -12.95 -18.08 28.81
C THR A 243 -13.92 -16.89 28.87
N LYS A 244 -15.00 -16.95 28.08
CA LYS A 244 -16.08 -15.96 28.19
C LYS A 244 -16.71 -15.94 29.60
N SER A 245 -16.68 -17.07 30.31
CA SER A 245 -17.13 -17.13 31.70
C SER A 245 -16.24 -16.33 32.64
N ASP A 246 -14.92 -16.31 32.41
CA ASP A 246 -13.99 -15.53 33.24
C ASP A 246 -14.20 -14.03 33.01
N VAL A 247 -14.39 -13.62 31.75
CA VAL A 247 -14.74 -12.24 31.40
C VAL A 247 -16.07 -11.83 32.04
N TYR A 248 -17.09 -12.70 31.96
CA TYR A 248 -18.40 -12.45 32.55
C TYR A 248 -18.32 -12.29 34.08
N LYS A 249 -17.56 -13.16 34.76
CA LYS A 249 -17.36 -13.06 36.21
C LYS A 249 -16.73 -11.72 36.59
N SER A 250 -15.66 -11.32 35.93
CA SER A 250 -15.00 -10.04 36.22
C SER A 250 -15.86 -8.81 35.90
N PHE A 251 -16.67 -8.89 34.84
CA PHE A 251 -17.46 -7.75 34.33
C PHE A 251 -18.83 -7.59 34.99
N LYS A 252 -19.48 -8.69 35.38
CA LYS A 252 -20.86 -8.69 35.92
C LYS A 252 -20.95 -8.97 37.41
N ILE A 253 -19.96 -9.61 38.00
CA ILE A 253 -19.96 -9.97 39.42
C ILE A 253 -18.89 -9.11 40.09
N LYS A 254 -19.32 -8.00 40.71
CA LYS A 254 -18.45 -7.18 41.56
C LYS A 254 -18.04 -7.95 42.81
#